data_AF-A0AAD5QW21-F1
#
_entry.id   AF-A0AAD5QW21-F1
#
_cell.length_a   1.000
_cell.length_b   1.000
_cell.length_c   1.000
_cell.angle_alpha   90.00
_cell.angle_beta   90.00
_cell.angle_gamma   90.00
#
_symmetry.space_group_name_H-M   'P 1'
#
loop_
_entity.id
_entity.type
_entity.pdbx_description
1 polymer ?
#
loop_
_entity_poly.entity_id
_entity_poly.type
_entity_poly.pdbx_seq_one_letter_code
_entity_poly.pdbx_strand_id
1 'polypeptide(L)'
;MISEPLEKGLAEDIENEIVQIGWNRRRIGEFFQTKYDWDLLAARSIWAFGPDIAGPNVLLDDTLPSEVDKQLLATVRESLVQGFQWATREGPLCEEPIRNVKFKMLDAVIARSLSTEVEVK
;
A
#
# COMPACT_ATOMS: atom_id res chain seq x y z
N MET A 1 -7.88 6.05 6.12
CA MET A 1 -6.53 6.15 5.52
C MET A 1 -5.97 7.52 5.84
N ILE A 2 -4.65 7.62 6.05
CA ILE A 2 -3.95 8.90 6.20
C ILE A 2 -2.86 9.01 5.13
N SER A 3 -2.51 10.23 4.76
CA SER A 3 -1.43 10.54 3.81
C SER A 3 -0.37 11.39 4.50
N GLU A 4 0.89 10.99 4.35
CA GLU A 4 2.05 11.71 4.86
C GLU A 4 3.05 11.94 3.72
N PRO A 5 3.90 12.98 3.80
CA PRO A 5 4.99 13.13 2.84
C PRO A 5 5.98 11.96 2.95
N LEU A 6 6.53 11.54 1.81
CA LEU A 6 7.66 10.59 1.77
C LEU A 6 8.94 11.24 2.30
N GLU A 7 9.84 10.39 2.79
CA GLU A 7 11.18 10.80 3.18
C GLU A 7 11.96 11.30 1.96
N LYS A 8 12.80 12.32 2.19
CA LYS A 8 13.57 12.96 1.11
C LYS A 8 14.49 11.95 0.42
N GLY A 9 14.42 11.85 -0.91
CA GLY A 9 15.23 10.93 -1.70
C GLY A 9 14.55 9.58 -2.00
N LEU A 10 13.48 9.23 -1.27
CA LEU A 10 12.83 7.93 -1.42
C LEU A 10 12.05 7.81 -2.74
N ALA A 11 11.35 8.86 -3.16
CA ALA A 11 10.68 8.85 -4.45
C ALA A 11 11.67 8.69 -5.60
N GLU A 12 12.79 9.42 -5.56
CA GLU A 12 13.83 9.31 -6.57
C GLU A 12 14.45 7.91 -6.60
N ASP A 13 14.65 7.29 -5.43
CA ASP A 13 15.15 5.92 -5.35
C ASP A 13 14.18 4.89 -5.97
N ILE A 14 12.87 5.07 -5.76
CA ILE A 14 11.85 4.19 -6.33
C ILE A 14 11.84 4.33 -7.86
N GLU A 15 11.85 5.56 -8.38
CA GLU A 15 11.84 5.83 -9.82
C GLU A 15 13.11 5.36 -10.53
N ASN A 16 14.26 5.43 -9.86
CA ASN A 16 15.53 4.90 -10.37
C ASN A 16 15.66 3.37 -10.16
N GLU A 17 14.59 2.69 -9.71
CA GLU A 17 14.54 1.25 -9.45
C GLU A 17 15.60 0.74 -8.46
N ILE A 18 16.10 1.62 -7.57
CA ILE A 18 17.03 1.26 -6.49
C ILE A 18 16.31 0.36 -5.48
N VAL A 19 14.99 0.49 -5.36
CA VAL A 19 14.11 -0.41 -4.62
C VAL A 19 12.96 -0.89 -5.52
N GLN A 20 12.59 -2.15 -5.41
CA GLN A 20 11.53 -2.75 -6.21
C GLN A 20 10.58 -3.55 -5.33
N ILE A 21 9.28 -3.43 -5.59
CA ILE A 21 8.23 -4.13 -4.83
C ILE A 21 8.30 -5.65 -4.98
N GLY A 22 8.87 -6.15 -6.07
CA GLY A 22 9.07 -7.58 -6.32
C GLY A 22 10.19 -8.22 -5.51
N TRP A 23 11.00 -7.44 -4.80
CA TRP A 23 12.03 -7.99 -3.91
C TRP A 23 11.41 -8.75 -2.76
N ASN A 24 12.18 -9.67 -2.17
CA ASN A 24 11.75 -10.33 -0.96
C ASN A 24 11.53 -9.30 0.17
N ARG A 25 10.55 -9.56 1.05
CA ARG A 25 10.18 -8.63 2.14
C ARG A 25 11.33 -8.31 3.09
N ARG A 26 12.30 -9.21 3.21
CA ARG A 26 13.48 -9.01 4.06
C ARG A 26 14.39 -7.91 3.49
N ARG A 27 14.71 -7.98 2.20
CA ARG A 27 15.56 -7.03 1.49
C ARG A 27 14.90 -5.66 1.42
N ILE A 28 13.59 -5.61 1.18
CA ILE A 28 12.81 -4.37 1.27
C ILE A 28 12.92 -3.80 2.68
N GLY A 29 12.64 -4.61 3.71
CA GLY A 29 12.77 -4.21 5.12
C GLY A 29 14.14 -3.63 5.46
N GLU A 30 15.21 -4.34 5.07
CA GLU A 30 16.60 -3.91 5.30
C GLU A 30 16.92 -2.59 4.58
N PHE A 31 16.45 -2.39 3.34
CA PHE A 31 16.65 -1.15 2.59
C PHE A 31 16.00 0.06 3.27
N PHE A 32 14.70 -0.06 3.60
CA PHE A 32 13.95 1.02 4.22
C PHE A 32 14.44 1.32 5.65
N GLN A 33 14.85 0.30 6.41
CA GLN A 33 15.43 0.49 7.74
C GLN A 33 16.80 1.19 7.67
N THR A 34 17.70 0.75 6.78
CA THR A 34 19.08 1.29 6.75
C THR A 34 19.19 2.67 6.11
N LYS A 35 18.40 2.96 5.07
CA LYS A 35 18.49 4.22 4.33
C LYS A 35 17.52 5.30 4.81
N TYR A 36 16.37 4.90 5.35
CA TYR A 36 15.27 5.82 5.68
C TYR A 36 14.80 5.72 7.15
N ASP A 37 15.46 4.90 7.97
CA ASP A 37 15.13 4.68 9.39
C ASP A 37 13.66 4.27 9.61
N TRP A 38 13.10 3.54 8.66
CA TRP A 38 11.76 2.99 8.81
C TRP A 38 11.75 1.83 9.79
N ASP A 39 10.67 1.75 10.57
CA ASP A 39 10.43 0.57 11.38
C ASP A 39 10.22 -0.67 10.49
N LEU A 40 10.68 -1.82 11.00
CA LEU A 40 10.64 -3.09 10.29
C LEU A 40 9.22 -3.54 9.99
N LEU A 41 8.25 -3.23 10.87
CA LEU A 41 6.85 -3.54 10.65
C LEU A 41 6.29 -2.72 9.48
N ALA A 42 6.52 -1.40 9.49
CA ALA A 42 6.11 -0.49 8.44
C ALA A 42 6.72 -0.89 7.09
N ALA A 43 8.02 -1.15 7.04
CA ALA A 43 8.70 -1.54 5.80
C ALA A 43 8.21 -2.87 5.21
N ARG A 44 7.79 -3.82 6.06
CA ARG A 44 7.22 -5.10 5.61
C ARG A 44 5.74 -5.02 5.22
N SER A 45 5.07 -3.93 5.60
CA SER A 45 3.67 -3.67 5.32
C SER A 45 3.43 -2.95 3.98
N ILE A 46 4.50 -2.67 3.22
CA ILE A 46 4.38 -2.06 1.89
C ILE A 46 3.62 -3.01 0.97
N TRP A 47 2.55 -2.51 0.38
CA TRP A 47 1.70 -3.26 -0.53
C TRP A 47 2.02 -3.02 -1.99
N ALA A 48 2.26 -1.76 -2.36
CA ALA A 48 2.53 -1.34 -3.72
C ALA A 48 3.21 0.03 -3.79
N PHE A 49 3.84 0.29 -4.93
CA PHE A 49 4.18 1.63 -5.39
C PHE A 49 3.14 2.10 -6.41
N GLY A 50 3.02 3.42 -6.58
CA GLY A 50 2.05 4.04 -7.49
C GLY A 50 2.58 5.34 -8.10
N PRO A 51 2.15 5.73 -9.31
CA PRO A 51 1.09 5.13 -10.12
C PRO A 51 1.44 3.82 -10.82
N ASP A 52 2.73 3.56 -11.02
CA ASP A 52 3.22 2.36 -11.68
C ASP A 52 4.03 1.47 -10.71
N ILE A 53 4.61 0.38 -11.22
CA ILE A 53 5.45 -0.55 -10.43
C ILE A 53 6.64 0.17 -9.77
N ALA A 54 7.16 1.23 -10.42
CA ALA A 54 8.26 2.07 -9.94
C ALA A 54 7.80 3.52 -9.71
N GLY A 55 6.54 3.73 -9.32
CA GLY A 55 5.99 5.06 -9.11
C GLY A 55 6.39 5.72 -7.77
N PRO A 56 6.48 7.06 -7.69
CA PRO A 56 7.02 7.79 -6.55
C PRO A 56 6.04 7.95 -5.35
N ASN A 57 5.15 6.98 -5.15
CA ASN A 57 4.21 6.93 -4.02
C ASN A 57 4.19 5.53 -3.42
N VAL A 58 3.84 5.43 -2.13
CA VAL A 58 3.85 4.15 -1.39
C VAL A 58 2.51 3.90 -0.73
N LEU A 59 1.98 2.68 -0.88
CA LEU A 59 0.81 2.19 -0.13
C LEU A 59 1.24 1.23 0.97
N LEU A 60 0.78 1.48 2.20
CA LEU A 60 1.12 0.76 3.42
C LEU A 60 -0.13 0.22 4.13
N ASP A 61 -0.02 -0.98 4.70
CA ASP A 61 -1.01 -1.55 5.61
C ASP A 61 -0.56 -1.40 7.06
N ASP A 62 -1.03 -0.34 7.71
CA ASP A 62 -0.75 -0.02 9.11
C ASP A 62 -1.89 -0.49 10.04
N THR A 63 -2.73 -1.43 9.55
CA THR A 63 -3.85 -1.96 10.35
C THR A 63 -3.37 -3.03 11.34
N LEU A 64 -3.94 -3.07 12.54
CA LEU A 64 -3.61 -4.08 13.54
C LEU A 64 -4.42 -5.37 13.32
N PRO A 65 -3.82 -6.57 13.44
CA PRO A 65 -4.55 -7.84 13.33
C PRO A 65 -5.67 -8.03 14.36
N SER A 66 -5.65 -7.28 15.46
CA SER A 66 -6.70 -7.25 16.48
C SER A 66 -7.94 -6.46 16.07
N GLU A 67 -7.80 -5.54 15.11
CA GLU A 67 -8.85 -4.62 14.67
C GLU A 67 -9.42 -5.06 13.31
N VAL A 68 -8.57 -5.55 12.42
CA VAL A 68 -8.94 -5.93 11.05
C VAL A 68 -8.62 -7.40 10.79
N ASP A 69 -9.58 -8.11 10.20
CA ASP A 69 -9.38 -9.47 9.70
C ASP A 69 -8.42 -9.46 8.49
N LYS A 70 -7.16 -9.83 8.75
CA LYS A 70 -6.10 -9.86 7.73
C LYS A 70 -6.38 -10.85 6.60
N GLN A 71 -7.15 -11.91 6.83
CA GLN A 71 -7.49 -12.87 5.77
C GLN A 71 -8.49 -12.23 4.80
N LEU A 72 -9.55 -11.63 5.34
CA LEU A 72 -10.55 -10.91 4.56
C LEU A 72 -9.91 -9.73 3.82
N LEU A 73 -9.05 -8.97 4.48
CA LEU A 73 -8.31 -7.86 3.88
C LEU A 73 -7.41 -8.31 2.71
N ALA A 74 -6.77 -9.47 2.84
CA ALA A 74 -5.94 -10.02 1.77
C ALA A 74 -6.75 -10.34 0.50
N THR A 75 -8.05 -10.67 0.61
CA THR A 75 -8.90 -10.98 -0.55
C THR A 75 -9.16 -9.77 -1.45
N VAL A 76 -9.19 -8.56 -0.88
CA VAL A 76 -9.44 -7.31 -1.61
C VAL A 76 -8.16 -6.53 -1.91
N ARG A 77 -7.00 -7.05 -1.52
CA ARG A 77 -5.70 -6.38 -1.65
C ARG A 77 -5.41 -5.95 -3.09
N GLU A 78 -5.62 -6.84 -4.06
CA GLU A 78 -5.35 -6.53 -5.48
C GLU A 78 -6.23 -5.40 -6.00
N SER A 79 -7.51 -5.39 -5.61
CA SER A 79 -8.45 -4.31 -5.96
C SER A 79 -8.02 -2.98 -5.34
N LEU A 80 -7.56 -2.99 -4.09
CA LEU A 80 -7.04 -1.79 -3.42
C LEU A 80 -5.77 -1.26 -4.10
N VAL A 81 -4.84 -2.14 -4.48
CA VAL A 81 -3.62 -1.77 -5.19
C VAL A 81 -3.94 -1.16 -6.57
N GLN A 82 -4.85 -1.78 -7.33
CA GLN A 82 -5.25 -1.25 -8.65
C GLN A 82 -5.94 0.10 -8.53
N GLY A 83 -6.87 0.25 -7.58
CA GLY A 83 -7.53 1.52 -7.32
C GLY A 83 -6.56 2.61 -6.87
N PHE A 84 -5.60 2.26 -6.02
CA PHE A 84 -4.52 3.15 -5.59
C PHE A 84 -3.66 3.63 -6.77
N GLN A 85 -3.17 2.71 -7.59
CA GLN A 85 -2.36 3.03 -8.77
C GLN A 85 -3.10 3.95 -9.72
N TRP A 86 -4.37 3.65 -10.02
CA TRP A 86 -5.20 4.52 -10.84
C TRP A 86 -5.39 5.91 -10.21
N ALA A 87 -5.77 5.98 -8.93
CA ALA A 87 -5.98 7.25 -8.25
C ALA A 87 -4.72 8.12 -8.21
N THR A 88 -3.54 7.52 -8.00
CA THR A 88 -2.26 8.25 -8.02
C THR A 88 -1.81 8.68 -9.41
N ARG A 89 -2.34 8.07 -10.47
CA ARG A 89 -2.05 8.44 -11.85
C ARG A 89 -2.85 9.67 -12.29
N GLU A 90 -4.14 9.68 -11.98
CA GLU A 90 -5.00 10.81 -12.33
C GLU A 90 -4.79 11.97 -11.36
N GLY A 91 -4.73 11.72 -10.05
CA GLY A 91 -4.59 12.77 -9.04
C GLY A 91 -5.83 13.68 -8.89
N PRO A 92 -6.12 14.15 -7.66
CA PRO A 92 -7.44 14.74 -7.35
C PRO A 92 -7.58 16.24 -7.63
N LEU A 93 -6.48 16.97 -7.85
CA LEU A 93 -6.50 18.45 -7.92
C LEU A 93 -6.68 18.95 -9.35
N CYS A 94 -5.82 18.48 -10.25
CA CYS A 94 -5.69 18.99 -11.61
C CYS A 94 -5.65 17.87 -12.66
N GLU A 95 -6.05 16.65 -12.31
CA GLU A 95 -5.87 15.46 -13.17
C GLU A 95 -4.39 15.23 -13.56
N GLU A 96 -3.48 15.48 -12.61
CA GLU A 96 -2.05 15.22 -12.73
C GLU A 96 -1.54 14.18 -11.71
N PRO A 97 -0.53 13.36 -12.07
CA PRO A 97 0.01 12.33 -11.18
C PRO A 97 0.47 12.85 -9.82
N ILE A 98 0.14 12.09 -8.78
CA ILE A 98 0.59 12.35 -7.40
C ILE A 98 2.06 11.97 -7.28
N ARG A 99 2.83 12.71 -6.47
CA ARG A 99 4.25 12.42 -6.19
C ARG A 99 4.56 12.67 -4.72
N ASN A 100 5.51 11.90 -4.16
CA ASN A 100 6.09 12.13 -2.84
C ASN A 100 5.11 11.89 -1.68
N VAL A 101 4.15 10.96 -1.84
CA VAL A 101 3.15 10.68 -0.79
C VAL A 101 3.19 9.20 -0.37
N LYS A 102 3.17 8.97 0.95
CA LYS A 102 2.89 7.65 1.54
C LYS A 102 1.48 7.62 2.09
N PHE A 103 0.73 6.58 1.72
CA PHE A 103 -0.63 6.33 2.14
C PHE A 103 -0.66 5.16 3.11
N LYS A 104 -1.15 5.41 4.33
CA LYS A 104 -1.28 4.41 5.39
C LYS A 104 -2.74 4.05 5.60
N MET A 105 -3.06 2.79 5.36
CA MET A 105 -4.36 2.22 5.71
C MET A 105 -4.38 1.91 7.21
N LEU A 106 -5.28 2.56 7.94
CA LEU A 106 -5.40 2.43 9.41
C LEU A 106 -6.54 1.49 9.82
N ASP A 107 -7.58 1.39 9.00
CA ASP A 107 -8.74 0.55 9.26
C ASP A 107 -9.38 0.11 7.93
N ALA A 108 -10.07 -1.03 7.94
CA ALA A 108 -10.79 -1.59 6.81
C ALA A 108 -12.00 -2.43 7.27
N VAL A 109 -13.20 -1.95 6.97
CA VAL A 109 -14.46 -2.71 7.17
C VAL A 109 -14.89 -3.29 5.83
N ILE A 110 -14.84 -4.63 5.72
CA ILE A 110 -15.13 -5.35 4.48
C ILE A 110 -16.38 -6.20 4.68
N ALA A 111 -17.32 -6.14 3.73
CA ALA A 111 -18.51 -6.97 3.74
C ALA A 111 -18.13 -8.44 3.57
N ARG A 112 -18.69 -9.31 4.41
CA ARG A 112 -18.59 -10.77 4.22
C ARG A 112 -19.54 -11.17 3.09
N SER A 113 -19.08 -12.02 2.19
CA SER A 113 -19.99 -12.65 1.24
C SER A 113 -21.03 -13.45 2.02
N LEU A 114 -22.30 -13.10 1.85
CA LEU A 114 -23.41 -13.91 2.35
C LEU A 114 -23.45 -15.18 1.51
N SER A 115 -22.96 -16.30 2.05
CA SER A 115 -23.42 -17.60 1.60
C SER A 115 -24.88 -17.73 2.03
N THR A 116 -25.80 -17.27 1.19
CA THR A 116 -27.23 -17.58 1.34
C THR A 116 -27.38 -19.08 1.26
N GLU A 117 -27.43 -19.75 2.41
CA GLU A 117 -28.10 -21.04 2.52
C GLU A 117 -29.57 -20.75 2.21
N VAL A 118 -29.96 -21.06 0.97
CA VAL A 118 -31.37 -21.12 0.60
C VAL A 118 -31.94 -22.28 1.40
N GLU A 119 -32.50 -22.01 2.59
CA GLU A 119 -33.43 -22.92 3.24
C GLU A 119 -34.65 -23.06 2.32
N VAL A 120 -34.61 -24.08 1.48
CA VAL A 120 -35.80 -24.58 0.77
C VAL A 120 -36.69 -25.20 1.85
N LYS A 121 -37.68 -24.43 2.31
CA LYS A 121 -38.85 -24.96 3.02
C LYS A 121 -39.82 -25.63 2.05
#